data_AF-A0A1M2VNF6-F1
#
_entry.id   AF-A0A1M2VNF6-F1
#
_cell.length_a   1.000
_cell.length_b   1.000
_cell.length_c   1.000
_cell.angle_alpha   90.00
_cell.angle_beta   90.00
_cell.angle_gamma   90.00
#
_symmetry.space_group_name_H-M   'P 1'
#
loop_
_entity.id
_entity.type
_entity.pdbx_description
1 polymer ?
#
loop_
_entity_poly.entity_id
_entity_poly.type
_entity_poly.pdbx_seq_one_letter_code
_entity_poly.pdbx_strand_id
1 'polypeptide(L)'
;MAIGPTLGGLVIRFTGSFISVFYIAAGLHLVYALLVWFVIPESLHKRDMEGARIRQRVEEEQYRAAHAHGGALVLLKRLFAFLTPLMLFLPIELNQGGTPSKGKRRDWSLALLVAAYGFTVSLMGSYVYFMQYIQTFFEWNTEQVGYWFSAIGVSRALFLTVVLPFIIKLAKPTPPPIQLPTEPAEPLEGGAARSPDAEDDALPAPAPAPAHHSPAFDLMLARASLAVDSVTYLLLAIAPNGLLFAASSCLGALGMGFGPAVQSVALTLYNRRGGRDSGKLFGAMSVVQALSAQIFGPFVYGITYAKTVGTFPKAIIFLAAGAVMVSCVLLAFVRLPPDLALGPEAGGDVEEQVQPQDAAHPGREETLVGEAQPLIIIDDEESGRKIVKP
;
A
#
# COMPACT_ATOMS: atom_id res chain seq x y z
N MET A 1 -14.08 -1.54 13.16
CA MET A 1 -15.19 -2.10 12.34
C MET A 1 -16.02 -3.15 13.08
N ALA A 2 -15.47 -3.99 13.97
CA ALA A 2 -16.24 -5.12 14.56
C ALA A 2 -17.27 -4.73 15.64
N ILE A 3 -17.06 -3.67 16.41
CA ILE A 3 -17.94 -3.32 17.55
C ILE A 3 -18.98 -2.26 17.16
N GLY A 4 -18.61 -1.32 16.29
CA GLY A 4 -19.42 -0.15 15.93
C GLY A 4 -20.82 -0.48 15.39
N PRO A 5 -20.98 -1.39 14.41
CA PRO A 5 -22.29 -1.74 13.86
C PRO A 5 -23.25 -2.34 14.90
N THR A 6 -22.76 -3.22 15.77
CA THR A 6 -23.54 -3.76 16.89
C THR A 6 -23.97 -2.67 17.86
N LEU A 7 -23.06 -1.79 18.27
CA LEU A 7 -23.40 -0.66 19.14
C LEU A 7 -24.44 0.25 18.51
N GLY A 8 -24.29 0.58 17.22
CA GLY A 8 -25.26 1.38 16.47
C GLY A 8 -26.65 0.73 16.43
N GLY A 9 -26.71 -0.57 16.14
CA GLY A 9 -27.97 -1.34 16.14
C GLY A 9 -28.64 -1.38 17.52
N LEU A 10 -27.86 -1.59 18.57
CA LEU A 10 -28.36 -1.59 19.96
C LEU A 10 -28.89 -0.21 20.38
N VAL A 11 -28.18 0.87 20.03
CA VAL A 11 -28.64 2.23 20.29
C VAL A 11 -30.00 2.49 19.63
N ILE A 12 -30.20 2.06 18.39
CA ILE A 12 -31.49 2.20 17.69
C ILE A 12 -32.58 1.42 18.43
N ARG A 13 -32.29 0.18 18.85
CA ARG A 13 -33.22 -0.64 19.62
C ARG A 13 -33.63 0.01 20.94
N PHE A 14 -32.68 0.57 21.69
CA PHE A 14 -32.96 1.20 22.99
C PHE A 14 -33.68 2.54 22.86
N THR A 15 -33.35 3.33 21.84
CA THR A 15 -33.91 4.68 21.66
C THR A 15 -35.19 4.70 20.84
N GLY A 16 -35.48 3.65 20.09
CA GLY A 16 -36.61 3.60 19.15
C GLY A 16 -36.48 4.57 17.97
N SER A 17 -35.32 5.21 17.78
CA SER A 17 -35.12 6.23 16.76
C SER A 17 -33.77 6.07 16.08
N PHE A 18 -33.76 6.15 14.74
CA PHE A 18 -32.53 6.12 13.95
C PHE A 18 -31.67 7.38 14.14
N ILE A 19 -32.29 8.51 14.50
CA ILE A 19 -31.64 9.82 14.59
C ILE A 19 -30.62 9.86 15.75
N SER A 20 -30.84 9.07 16.81
CA SER A 20 -29.96 9.00 17.99
C SER A 20 -28.52 8.66 17.62
N VAL A 21 -28.32 7.73 16.67
CA VAL A 21 -26.99 7.33 16.17
C VAL A 21 -26.29 8.51 15.48
N PHE A 22 -27.03 9.34 14.75
CA PHE A 22 -26.47 10.52 14.08
C PHE A 22 -26.06 11.60 15.09
N TYR A 23 -26.83 11.81 16.17
CA TYR A 23 -26.42 12.74 17.23
C TYR A 23 -25.17 12.28 17.97
N ILE A 24 -25.09 10.98 18.30
CA ILE A 24 -23.89 10.40 18.92
C ILE A 24 -22.68 10.53 17.99
N ALA A 25 -22.85 10.21 16.70
CA ALA A 25 -21.82 10.34 15.70
C ALA A 25 -21.37 11.81 15.56
N ALA A 26 -22.29 12.76 15.49
CA ALA A 26 -21.97 14.18 15.42
C ALA A 26 -21.18 14.67 16.65
N GLY A 27 -21.56 14.23 17.85
CA GLY A 27 -20.81 14.50 19.07
C GLY A 27 -19.39 13.94 19.05
N LEU A 28 -19.22 12.68 18.62
CA LEU A 28 -17.91 12.05 18.46
C LEU A 28 -17.05 12.78 17.42
N HIS A 29 -17.62 13.18 16.28
CA HIS A 29 -16.91 13.94 15.25
C HIS A 29 -16.53 15.34 15.75
N LEU A 30 -17.38 15.99 16.54
CA LEU A 30 -17.07 17.28 17.15
C LEU A 30 -15.90 17.15 18.12
N VAL A 31 -15.93 16.16 19.02
CA VAL A 31 -14.83 15.88 19.94
C VAL A 31 -13.55 15.58 19.16
N TYR A 32 -13.62 14.74 18.13
CA TYR A 32 -12.48 14.46 17.27
C TYR A 32 -11.93 15.73 16.61
N ALA A 33 -12.79 16.60 16.05
CA ALA A 33 -12.38 17.86 15.44
C ALA A 33 -11.69 18.79 16.46
N LEU A 34 -12.21 18.87 17.69
CA LEU A 34 -11.58 19.63 18.76
C LEU A 34 -10.20 19.05 19.12
N LEU A 35 -10.07 17.73 19.22
CA LEU A 35 -8.77 17.08 19.47
C LEU A 35 -7.78 17.37 18.33
N VAL A 36 -8.19 17.26 17.08
CA VAL A 36 -7.33 17.58 15.92
C VAL A 36 -6.92 19.04 15.93
N TRP A 37 -7.83 19.97 16.24
CA TRP A 37 -7.56 21.40 16.21
C TRP A 37 -6.66 21.86 17.37
N PHE A 38 -6.87 21.31 18.57
CA PHE A 38 -6.22 21.81 19.79
C PHE A 38 -5.08 20.94 20.31
N VAL A 39 -5.07 19.64 20.03
CA VAL A 39 -4.12 18.68 20.62
C VAL A 39 -3.05 18.25 19.62
N ILE A 40 -3.39 18.12 18.34
CA ILE A 40 -2.44 17.67 17.32
C ILE A 40 -1.69 18.90 16.78
N PRO A 41 -0.41 19.11 17.14
CA PRO A 41 0.37 20.18 16.56
C PRO A 41 0.59 19.92 15.07
N GLU A 42 0.70 20.98 14.28
CA GLU A 42 1.07 20.90 12.87
C GLU A 42 2.41 20.15 12.74
N SER A 43 2.40 19.02 12.03
CA SER A 43 3.53 18.10 11.98
C SER A 43 4.71 18.60 11.14
N LEU A 44 4.55 19.72 10.44
CA LEU A 44 5.55 20.29 9.54
C LEU A 44 6.27 21.46 10.22
N HIS A 45 7.59 21.44 10.18
CA HIS A 45 8.39 22.57 10.66
C HIS A 45 8.17 23.80 9.75
N LYS A 46 8.22 25.02 10.31
CA LYS A 46 7.90 26.26 9.55
C LYS A 46 8.71 26.42 8.25
N ARG A 47 9.95 25.94 8.25
CA ARG A 47 10.85 25.97 7.08
C ARG A 47 10.36 25.07 5.94
N ASP A 48 9.81 23.91 6.26
CA ASP A 48 9.28 22.97 5.28
C ASP A 48 7.95 23.47 4.69
N MET A 49 7.14 24.18 5.48
CA MET A 49 5.92 24.83 4.99
C MET A 49 6.23 25.91 3.96
N GLU A 50 7.24 26.74 4.21
CA GLU A 50 7.66 27.77 3.26
C GLU A 50 8.19 27.14 1.97
N GLY A 51 9.01 26.08 2.07
CA GLY A 51 9.49 25.32 0.92
C GLY A 51 8.35 24.71 0.09
N ALA A 52 7.35 24.11 0.74
CA ALA A 52 6.18 23.54 0.08
C ALA A 52 5.33 24.62 -0.63
N ARG A 53 5.10 25.78 0.03
CA ARG A 53 4.36 26.91 -0.56
C ARG A 53 5.06 27.49 -1.78
N ILE A 54 6.38 27.56 -1.77
CA ILE A 54 7.16 28.04 -2.92
C ILE A 54 7.06 27.04 -4.07
N ARG A 55 7.25 25.74 -3.82
CA ARG A 55 7.11 24.68 -4.84
C ARG A 55 5.72 24.69 -5.48
N GLN A 56 4.67 24.83 -4.67
CA GLN A 56 3.29 24.89 -5.15
C GLN A 56 3.04 26.11 -6.04
N ARG A 57 3.55 27.30 -5.67
CA ARG A 57 3.43 28.51 -6.51
C ARG A 57 4.14 28.34 -7.85
N VAL A 58 5.36 27.79 -7.83
CA VAL A 58 6.15 27.56 -9.05
C VAL A 58 5.46 26.54 -9.96
N GLU A 59 4.94 25.43 -9.42
CA GLU A 59 4.17 24.45 -10.20
C GLU A 59 2.89 25.07 -10.78
N GLU A 60 2.18 25.91 -10.01
CA GLU A 60 0.95 26.55 -10.47
C GLU A 60 1.22 27.59 -11.56
N GLU A 61 2.30 28.36 -11.46
CA GLU A 61 2.75 29.29 -12.50
C GLU A 61 3.18 28.55 -13.77
N GLN A 62 3.95 27.47 -13.64
CA GLN A 62 4.35 26.62 -14.76
C GLN A 62 3.14 25.96 -15.42
N TYR A 63 2.17 25.48 -14.64
CA TYR A 63 0.93 24.89 -15.14
C TYR A 63 0.06 25.92 -15.88
N ARG A 64 -0.07 27.14 -15.34
CA ARG A 64 -0.82 28.24 -15.98
C ARG A 64 -0.15 28.71 -17.27
N ALA A 65 1.18 28.83 -17.28
CA ALA A 65 1.94 29.22 -18.46
C ALA A 65 1.85 28.17 -19.58
N ALA A 66 1.97 26.87 -19.24
CA ALA A 66 1.85 25.76 -20.19
C ALA A 66 0.44 25.63 -20.82
N HIS A 67 -0.59 26.17 -20.16
CA HIS A 67 -1.99 26.03 -20.56
C HIS A 67 -2.70 27.34 -20.94
N ALA A 68 -1.97 28.45 -21.04
CA ALA A 68 -2.53 29.77 -21.39
C ALA A 68 -3.11 29.85 -22.82
N HIS A 69 -2.77 28.91 -23.72
CA HIS A 69 -3.13 28.95 -25.15
C HIS A 69 -3.97 27.73 -25.61
N GLY A 70 -4.70 27.06 -24.70
CA GLY A 70 -5.41 25.81 -25.00
C GLY A 70 -6.85 25.99 -25.50
N GLY A 71 -7.16 25.51 -26.72
CA GLY A 71 -8.54 25.41 -27.23
C GLY A 71 -9.37 24.27 -26.59
N ALA A 72 -10.58 24.02 -27.09
CA ALA A 72 -11.54 23.05 -26.52
C ALA A 72 -10.97 21.63 -26.32
N LEU A 73 -10.02 21.20 -27.16
CA LEU A 73 -9.38 19.88 -27.07
C LEU A 73 -8.41 19.78 -25.87
N VAL A 74 -7.76 20.89 -25.48
CA VAL A 74 -6.93 20.98 -24.27
C VAL A 74 -7.81 21.01 -23.04
N LEU A 75 -8.97 21.69 -23.08
CA LEU A 75 -9.96 21.66 -22.01
C LEU A 75 -10.50 20.24 -21.80
N LEU A 76 -10.81 19.51 -22.86
CA LEU A 76 -11.27 18.12 -22.78
C LEU A 76 -10.17 17.20 -22.21
N LYS A 77 -8.92 17.31 -22.70
CA LYS A 77 -7.79 16.56 -22.13
C LYS A 77 -7.57 16.88 -20.66
N ARG A 78 -7.78 18.13 -20.25
CA ARG A 78 -7.66 18.58 -18.85
C ARG A 78 -8.72 17.93 -17.96
N LEU A 79 -9.97 17.84 -18.43
CA LEU A 79 -11.05 17.16 -17.69
C LEU A 79 -10.74 15.69 -17.43
N PHE A 80 -9.99 15.03 -18.33
CA PHE A 80 -9.60 13.63 -18.20
C PHE A 80 -8.13 13.44 -17.79
N ALA A 81 -7.41 14.50 -17.40
CA ALA A 81 -6.00 14.41 -17.03
C ALA A 81 -5.75 13.50 -15.83
N PHE A 82 -6.75 13.34 -14.95
CA PHE A 82 -6.71 12.41 -13.82
C PHE A 82 -6.64 10.93 -14.24
N LEU A 83 -6.92 10.60 -15.52
CA LEU A 83 -6.78 9.25 -16.07
C LEU A 83 -5.37 8.97 -16.63
N THR A 84 -4.51 9.98 -16.76
CA THR A 84 -3.13 9.82 -17.25
C THR A 84 -2.34 8.76 -16.47
N PRO A 85 -2.47 8.65 -15.14
CA PRO A 85 -1.81 7.58 -14.38
C PRO A 85 -2.18 6.16 -14.83
N LEU A 86 -3.35 5.94 -15.44
CA LEU A 86 -3.76 4.63 -15.95
C LEU A 86 -2.91 4.16 -17.14
N MET A 87 -2.25 5.09 -17.84
CA MET A 87 -1.35 4.74 -18.93
C MET A 87 -0.17 3.89 -18.46
N LEU A 88 0.17 3.98 -17.17
CA LEU A 88 1.19 3.16 -16.51
C LEU A 88 0.93 1.66 -16.66
N PHE A 89 -0.34 1.27 -16.73
CA PHE A 89 -0.76 -0.13 -16.73
C PHE A 89 -0.84 -0.73 -18.12
N LEU A 90 -0.64 0.05 -19.19
CA LEU A 90 -0.67 -0.48 -20.54
C LEU A 90 0.43 -1.54 -20.76
N PRO A 91 0.19 -2.49 -21.69
CA PRO A 91 1.16 -3.53 -22.01
C PRO A 91 2.42 -2.94 -22.65
N ILE A 92 3.58 -3.44 -22.23
CA ILE A 92 4.88 -3.01 -22.75
C ILE A 92 5.39 -4.08 -23.72
N GLU A 93 6.07 -3.66 -24.80
CA GLU A 93 6.74 -4.58 -25.73
C GLU A 93 8.05 -5.08 -25.11
N LEU A 94 8.18 -6.39 -24.92
CA LEU A 94 9.44 -7.00 -24.49
C LEU A 94 10.34 -7.20 -25.71
N ASN A 95 11.38 -6.38 -25.83
CA ASN A 95 12.48 -6.65 -26.75
C ASN A 95 13.37 -7.73 -26.11
N GLN A 96 13.11 -9.00 -26.43
CA GLN A 96 14.07 -10.06 -26.11
C GLN A 96 15.31 -9.85 -26.96
N GLY A 97 16.42 -9.47 -26.32
CA GLY A 97 17.71 -9.35 -26.99
C GLY A 97 18.06 -10.64 -27.73
N GLY A 98 18.40 -10.52 -29.02
CA GLY A 98 19.34 -11.42 -29.67
C GLY A 98 18.85 -12.32 -30.82
N THR A 99 17.55 -12.52 -31.07
CA THR A 99 17.13 -13.29 -32.27
C THR A 99 15.87 -12.75 -32.95
N PRO A 100 15.93 -12.35 -34.24
CA PRO A 100 14.78 -11.80 -34.98
C PRO A 100 13.66 -12.81 -35.26
N SER A 101 13.81 -14.09 -34.88
CA SER A 101 12.84 -15.16 -35.15
C SER A 101 11.81 -15.40 -34.02
N LYS A 102 12.02 -14.85 -32.81
CA LYS A 102 11.02 -14.88 -31.74
C LYS A 102 10.28 -13.54 -31.74
N GLY A 103 9.08 -13.54 -32.35
CA GLY A 103 8.26 -12.34 -32.52
C GLY A 103 8.01 -11.53 -31.25
N LYS A 104 7.69 -10.24 -31.43
CA LYS A 104 7.37 -9.29 -30.35
C LYS A 104 6.34 -9.87 -29.38
N ARG A 105 6.70 -10.04 -28.11
CA ARG A 105 5.76 -10.42 -27.03
C ARG A 105 5.43 -9.19 -26.20
N ARG A 106 4.14 -8.93 -26.01
CA ARG A 106 3.64 -7.87 -25.12
C ARG A 106 3.41 -8.42 -23.72
N ASP A 107 3.92 -7.75 -22.70
CA ASP A 107 3.66 -8.09 -21.30
C ASP A 107 2.37 -7.43 -20.80
N TRP A 108 1.33 -8.25 -20.66
CA TRP A 108 0.02 -7.85 -20.15
C TRP A 108 -0.14 -8.07 -18.64
N SER A 109 0.88 -8.54 -17.94
CA SER A 109 0.75 -9.02 -16.55
C SER A 109 0.28 -7.93 -15.58
N LEU A 110 0.84 -6.72 -15.67
CA LEU A 110 0.41 -5.59 -14.84
C LEU A 110 -1.00 -5.11 -15.21
N ALA A 111 -1.33 -5.08 -16.50
CA ALA A 111 -2.66 -4.69 -16.98
C ALA A 111 -3.74 -5.67 -16.47
N LEU A 112 -3.49 -6.97 -16.56
CA LEU A 112 -4.37 -8.04 -16.09
C LEU A 112 -4.53 -8.01 -14.58
N LEU A 113 -3.43 -7.79 -13.84
CA LEU A 113 -3.45 -7.65 -12.38
C LEU A 113 -4.34 -6.48 -11.95
N VAL A 114 -4.17 -5.32 -12.58
CA VAL A 114 -4.96 -4.12 -12.26
C VAL A 114 -6.41 -4.25 -12.70
N ALA A 115 -6.67 -4.92 -13.82
CA ALA A 115 -8.04 -5.25 -14.23
C ALA A 115 -8.72 -6.17 -13.21
N ALA A 116 -8.03 -7.22 -12.74
CA ALA A 116 -8.51 -8.10 -11.67
C ALA A 116 -8.81 -7.29 -10.38
N TYR A 117 -7.87 -6.41 -9.97
CA TYR A 117 -8.08 -5.50 -8.86
C TYR A 117 -9.34 -4.64 -9.03
N GLY A 118 -9.55 -4.05 -10.22
CA GLY A 118 -10.72 -3.25 -10.56
C GLY A 118 -12.05 -4.01 -10.39
N PHE A 119 -12.14 -5.24 -10.91
CA PHE A 119 -13.31 -6.10 -10.70
C PHE A 119 -13.55 -6.39 -9.22
N THR A 120 -12.50 -6.70 -8.46
CA THR A 120 -12.64 -7.01 -7.02
C THR A 120 -13.11 -5.78 -6.23
N VAL A 121 -12.53 -4.60 -6.45
CA VAL A 121 -12.94 -3.39 -5.70
C VAL A 121 -14.30 -2.86 -6.15
N SER A 122 -14.76 -3.20 -7.36
CA SER A 122 -16.13 -2.86 -7.80
C SER A 122 -17.22 -3.45 -6.91
N LEU A 123 -16.93 -4.57 -6.23
CA LEU A 123 -17.83 -5.20 -5.26
C LEU A 123 -18.19 -4.27 -4.10
N MET A 124 -17.33 -3.30 -3.76
CA MET A 124 -17.68 -2.31 -2.73
C MET A 124 -18.97 -1.56 -3.08
N GLY A 125 -19.24 -1.36 -4.37
CA GLY A 125 -20.48 -0.75 -4.85
C GLY A 125 -21.72 -1.63 -4.71
N SER A 126 -21.58 -2.94 -4.46
CA SER A 126 -22.72 -3.84 -4.28
C SER A 126 -23.29 -3.82 -2.86
N TYR A 127 -22.53 -3.35 -1.86
CA TYR A 127 -22.89 -3.47 -0.45
C TYR A 127 -24.24 -2.84 -0.08
N VAL A 128 -24.57 -1.67 -0.66
CA VAL A 128 -25.86 -1.00 -0.42
C VAL A 128 -27.02 -1.88 -0.88
N TYR A 129 -26.89 -2.54 -2.02
CA TYR A 129 -27.92 -3.42 -2.57
C TYR A 129 -27.99 -4.76 -1.84
N PHE A 130 -26.87 -5.25 -1.29
CA PHE A 130 -26.86 -6.42 -0.41
C PHE A 130 -27.63 -6.14 0.87
N MET A 131 -27.47 -4.96 1.47
CA MET A 131 -28.26 -4.54 2.63
C MET A 131 -29.76 -4.49 2.30
N GLN A 132 -30.13 -3.91 1.16
CA GLN A 132 -31.53 -3.89 0.73
C GLN A 132 -32.07 -5.31 0.48
N TYR A 133 -31.28 -6.18 -0.13
CA TYR A 133 -31.64 -7.58 -0.35
C TYR A 133 -31.92 -8.32 0.98
N ILE A 134 -31.02 -8.27 1.96
CA ILE A 134 -31.21 -8.99 3.22
C ILE A 134 -32.37 -8.41 4.04
N GLN A 135 -32.60 -7.09 3.98
CA GLN A 135 -33.73 -6.44 4.67
C GLN A 135 -35.09 -6.79 4.04
N THR A 136 -35.15 -6.93 2.71
CA THR A 136 -36.40 -7.27 2.02
C THR A 136 -36.68 -8.77 1.98
N PHE A 137 -35.67 -9.61 1.73
CA PHE A 137 -35.87 -11.05 1.50
C PHE A 137 -35.71 -11.92 2.74
N PHE A 138 -34.81 -11.53 3.65
CA PHE A 138 -34.66 -12.21 4.94
C PHE A 138 -35.35 -11.46 6.08
N GLU A 139 -36.03 -10.34 5.76
CA GLU A 139 -36.72 -9.50 6.73
C GLU A 139 -35.82 -9.05 7.89
N TRP A 140 -34.52 -8.87 7.59
CA TRP A 140 -33.58 -8.47 8.61
C TRP A 140 -33.84 -7.04 9.07
N ASN A 141 -33.92 -6.86 10.38
CA ASN A 141 -34.00 -5.54 10.97
C ASN A 141 -32.60 -4.88 11.06
N THR A 142 -32.56 -3.59 11.39
CA THR A 142 -31.30 -2.83 11.46
C THR A 142 -30.33 -3.38 12.52
N GLU A 143 -30.84 -3.96 13.61
CA GLU A 143 -30.03 -4.61 14.64
C GLU A 143 -29.34 -5.87 14.09
N GLN A 144 -30.06 -6.73 13.37
CA GLN A 144 -29.53 -7.94 12.73
C GLN A 144 -28.51 -7.62 11.63
N VAL A 145 -28.75 -6.57 10.84
CA VAL A 145 -27.76 -6.04 9.88
C VAL A 145 -26.50 -5.58 10.62
N GLY A 146 -26.66 -4.91 11.77
CA GLY A 146 -25.55 -4.53 12.66
C GLY A 146 -24.76 -5.75 13.15
N TYR A 147 -25.44 -6.79 13.64
CA TYR A 147 -24.81 -8.05 14.07
C TYR A 147 -24.05 -8.74 12.93
N TRP A 148 -24.60 -8.75 11.73
CA TRP A 148 -23.94 -9.31 10.55
C TRP A 148 -22.65 -8.58 10.20
N PHE A 149 -22.65 -7.24 10.18
CA PHE A 149 -21.42 -6.46 9.93
C PHE A 149 -20.36 -6.70 11.01
N SER A 150 -20.78 -6.77 12.27
CA SER A 150 -19.89 -7.08 13.39
C SER A 150 -19.29 -8.48 13.28
N ALA A 151 -20.09 -9.48 12.91
CA ALA A 151 -19.62 -10.85 12.69
C ALA A 151 -18.56 -10.91 11.58
N ILE A 152 -18.79 -10.25 10.43
CA ILE A 152 -17.79 -10.12 9.37
C ILE A 152 -16.52 -9.44 9.93
N GLY A 153 -16.68 -8.37 10.70
CA GLY A 153 -15.57 -7.65 11.32
C GLY A 153 -14.72 -8.51 12.27
N VAL A 154 -15.36 -9.33 13.10
CA VAL A 154 -14.70 -10.29 13.99
C VAL A 154 -13.99 -11.37 13.19
N SER A 155 -14.65 -11.96 12.18
CA SER A 155 -14.03 -12.95 11.30
C SER A 155 -12.79 -12.40 10.59
N ARG A 156 -12.84 -11.14 10.12
CA ARG A 156 -11.69 -10.44 9.53
C ARG A 156 -10.57 -10.24 10.53
N ALA A 157 -10.89 -9.81 11.75
CA ALA A 157 -9.89 -9.63 12.80
C ALA A 157 -9.20 -10.96 13.12
N LEU A 158 -9.95 -12.04 13.37
CA LEU A 158 -9.42 -13.38 13.62
C LEU A 158 -8.55 -13.89 12.47
N PHE A 159 -8.99 -13.69 11.22
CA PHE A 159 -8.21 -14.10 10.07
C PHE A 159 -6.87 -13.35 9.98
N LEU A 160 -6.88 -12.03 10.07
CA LEU A 160 -5.67 -11.22 9.90
C LEU A 160 -4.70 -11.34 11.09
N THR A 161 -5.18 -11.55 12.32
CA THR A 161 -4.31 -11.61 13.52
C THR A 161 -3.84 -13.01 13.87
N VAL A 162 -4.59 -14.06 13.52
CA VAL A 162 -4.26 -15.44 13.88
C VAL A 162 -3.94 -16.28 12.65
N VAL A 163 -4.84 -16.30 11.67
CA VAL A 163 -4.77 -17.27 10.56
C VAL A 163 -3.70 -16.86 9.53
N LEU A 164 -3.70 -15.61 9.07
CA LEU A 164 -2.73 -15.10 8.10
C LEU A 164 -1.27 -15.25 8.59
N PRO A 165 -0.88 -14.83 9.82
CA PRO A 165 0.49 -15.01 10.27
C PRO A 165 0.87 -16.49 10.43
N PHE A 166 -0.08 -17.36 10.78
CA PHE A 166 0.15 -18.81 10.82
C PHE A 166 0.41 -19.38 9.42
N ILE A 167 -0.39 -18.98 8.42
CA ILE A 167 -0.17 -19.35 7.01
C ILE A 167 1.19 -18.86 6.53
N ILE A 168 1.56 -17.61 6.83
CA ILE A 168 2.85 -17.04 6.43
C ILE A 168 4.01 -17.83 7.08
N LYS A 169 3.90 -18.18 8.37
CA LYS A 169 4.91 -18.99 9.08
C LYS A 169 5.06 -20.39 8.50
N LEU A 170 3.97 -21.02 8.08
CA LEU A 170 4.00 -22.34 7.45
C LEU A 170 4.54 -22.30 6.01
N ALA A 171 4.27 -21.23 5.28
CA ALA A 171 4.60 -21.14 3.87
C ALA A 171 5.97 -20.51 3.57
N LYS A 172 6.57 -19.77 4.50
CA LYS A 172 7.94 -19.26 4.37
C LYS A 172 8.94 -20.25 5.00
N PRO A 173 9.85 -20.87 4.24
CA PRO A 173 10.99 -21.59 4.80
C PRO A 173 11.84 -20.62 5.64
N THR A 174 12.37 -21.09 6.76
CA THR A 174 13.27 -20.35 7.63
C THR A 174 14.36 -19.68 6.78
N PRO A 175 14.57 -18.35 6.88
CA PRO A 175 15.63 -17.70 6.14
C PRO A 175 16.96 -18.39 6.48
N PRO A 176 17.85 -18.59 5.48
CA PRO A 176 19.17 -19.13 5.77
C PRO A 176 19.84 -18.25 6.85
N PRO A 177 20.52 -18.86 7.83
CA PRO A 177 21.13 -18.11 8.91
C PRO A 177 22.00 -16.99 8.34
N ILE A 178 21.75 -15.77 8.83
CA ILE A 178 22.55 -14.59 8.53
C ILE A 178 24.01 -14.97 8.77
N GLN A 179 24.79 -15.08 7.69
CA GLN A 179 26.23 -15.20 7.80
C GLN A 179 26.73 -13.82 8.23
N LEU A 180 26.91 -13.65 9.55
CA LEU A 180 27.64 -12.50 10.07
C LEU A 180 29.01 -12.47 9.38
N PRO A 181 29.53 -11.30 8.99
CA PRO A 181 30.91 -11.17 8.55
C PRO A 181 31.79 -11.86 9.60
N THR A 182 32.36 -13.00 9.22
CA THR A 182 33.37 -13.63 10.05
C THR A 182 34.58 -12.74 9.85
N GLU A 183 34.85 -11.83 10.78
CA GLU A 183 36.15 -11.18 10.79
C GLU A 183 37.20 -12.30 10.73
N PRO A 184 38.19 -12.20 9.83
CA PRO A 184 39.23 -13.22 9.75
C PRO A 184 39.84 -13.31 11.14
N ALA A 185 39.79 -14.52 11.72
CA ALA A 185 40.31 -14.79 13.04
C ALA A 185 41.71 -14.18 13.14
N GLU A 186 41.84 -13.14 13.97
CA GLU A 186 43.10 -12.46 14.20
C GLU A 186 44.12 -13.54 14.60
N PRO A 187 45.17 -13.77 13.80
CA PRO A 187 46.18 -14.75 14.16
C PRO A 187 46.89 -14.20 15.39
N LEU A 188 46.66 -14.81 16.55
CA LEU A 188 47.51 -14.63 17.71
C LEU A 188 48.89 -15.22 17.40
N GLU A 189 49.74 -14.50 16.67
CA GLU A 189 51.17 -14.84 16.58
C GLU A 189 52.03 -13.63 16.91
N GLY A 190 52.82 -13.80 17.97
CA GLY A 190 53.83 -12.86 18.37
C GLY A 190 55.01 -12.84 17.42
N GLY A 191 55.69 -11.68 17.42
CA GLY A 191 57.09 -11.58 17.08
C GLY A 191 57.43 -11.41 15.60
N ALA A 192 58.08 -10.27 15.33
CA ALA A 192 58.97 -9.97 14.22
C ALA A 192 58.35 -9.44 12.90
N ALA A 193 58.35 -8.10 12.83
CA ALA A 193 58.86 -7.26 11.74
C ALA A 193 58.76 -7.76 10.29
N ARG A 194 57.98 -7.05 9.47
CA ARG A 194 58.46 -6.51 8.17
C ARG A 194 57.49 -5.53 7.46
N SER A 195 58.12 -4.49 6.90
CA SER A 195 57.77 -3.56 5.79
C SER A 195 56.41 -2.81 5.73
N PRO A 196 56.45 -1.46 5.61
CA PRO A 196 55.34 -0.68 5.04
C PRO A 196 55.47 -0.72 3.50
N ASP A 197 54.40 -1.08 2.79
CA ASP A 197 54.12 -0.80 1.36
C ASP A 197 53.26 -1.94 0.79
N ALA A 198 51.96 -1.89 1.08
CA ALA A 198 50.92 -2.55 0.31
C ALA A 198 49.61 -1.79 0.60
N GLU A 199 49.25 -0.87 -0.28
CA GLU A 199 47.90 -0.31 -0.35
C GLU A 199 46.95 -1.45 -0.73
N ASP A 200 46.25 -2.00 0.26
CA ASP A 200 45.17 -2.96 0.07
C ASP A 200 43.95 -2.20 -0.47
N ASP A 201 43.84 -2.10 -1.80
CA ASP A 201 42.62 -1.74 -2.51
C ASP A 201 41.59 -2.89 -2.38
N ALA A 202 41.11 -3.12 -1.16
CA ALA A 202 39.99 -4.02 -0.91
C ALA A 202 38.68 -3.25 -1.09
N LEU A 203 38.05 -3.41 -2.24
CA LEU A 203 36.68 -2.96 -2.48
C LEU A 203 35.77 -3.43 -1.32
N PRO A 204 34.94 -2.54 -0.73
CA PRO A 204 34.04 -2.95 0.34
C PRO A 204 33.08 -4.01 -0.18
N ALA A 205 33.04 -5.16 0.51
CA ALA A 205 32.13 -6.25 0.19
C ALA A 205 30.68 -5.72 0.22
N PRO A 206 29.84 -6.08 -0.78
CA PRO A 206 28.47 -5.61 -0.83
C PRO A 206 27.71 -6.05 0.43
N ALA A 207 27.05 -5.10 1.09
CA ALA A 207 26.21 -5.36 2.24
C ALA A 207 25.16 -6.44 1.92
N PRO A 208 24.82 -7.32 2.87
CA PRO A 208 23.86 -8.38 2.64
C PRO A 208 22.50 -7.79 2.28
N ALA A 209 22.02 -8.08 1.07
CA ALA A 209 20.69 -7.71 0.63
C ALA A 209 19.63 -8.30 1.59
N PRO A 210 18.65 -7.52 2.05
CA PRO A 210 17.62 -8.00 2.96
C PRO A 210 16.76 -9.09 2.31
N ALA A 211 16.14 -9.90 3.17
CA ALA A 211 15.49 -11.16 2.83
C ALA A 211 14.57 -11.07 1.60
N HIS A 212 14.91 -11.84 0.57
CA HIS A 212 14.22 -11.92 -0.71
C HIS A 212 12.72 -12.25 -0.53
N HIS A 213 11.85 -11.25 -0.56
CA HIS A 213 10.41 -11.48 -0.54
C HIS A 213 10.00 -12.07 -1.89
N SER A 214 9.57 -13.35 -1.91
CA SER A 214 9.30 -14.03 -3.17
C SER A 214 7.96 -13.52 -3.78
N PRO A 215 7.99 -12.86 -4.95
CA PRO A 215 6.76 -12.36 -5.58
C PRO A 215 5.82 -13.48 -6.02
N ALA A 216 6.36 -14.70 -6.18
CA ALA A 216 5.59 -15.90 -6.45
C ALA A 216 4.66 -16.28 -5.29
N PHE A 217 5.11 -16.10 -4.04
CA PHE A 217 4.29 -16.34 -2.87
C PHE A 217 3.10 -15.37 -2.83
N ASP A 218 3.32 -14.08 -3.07
CA ASP A 218 2.24 -13.10 -3.10
C ASP A 218 1.24 -13.35 -4.21
N LEU A 219 1.73 -13.74 -5.40
CA LEU A 219 0.83 -14.08 -6.50
C LEU A 219 -0.02 -15.33 -6.18
N MET A 220 0.57 -16.33 -5.52
CA MET A 220 -0.17 -17.50 -5.04
C MET A 220 -1.19 -17.11 -3.97
N LEU A 221 -0.81 -16.26 -3.02
CA LEU A 221 -1.69 -15.75 -1.97
C LEU A 221 -2.88 -14.98 -2.58
N ALA A 222 -2.63 -14.09 -3.54
CA ALA A 222 -3.67 -13.35 -4.23
C ALA A 222 -4.65 -14.28 -4.97
N ARG A 223 -4.15 -15.32 -5.65
CA ARG A 223 -4.97 -16.32 -6.34
C ARG A 223 -5.80 -17.16 -5.37
N ALA A 224 -5.20 -17.63 -4.29
CA ALA A 224 -5.90 -18.39 -3.26
C ALA A 224 -7.01 -17.55 -2.63
N SER A 225 -6.73 -16.28 -2.30
CA SER A 225 -7.74 -15.35 -1.78
C SER A 225 -8.91 -15.13 -2.74
N LEU A 226 -8.66 -14.90 -4.04
CA LEU A 226 -9.75 -14.77 -5.01
C LEU A 226 -10.53 -16.07 -5.25
N ALA A 227 -9.89 -17.23 -5.15
CA ALA A 227 -10.58 -18.50 -5.24
C ALA A 227 -11.55 -18.67 -4.07
N VAL A 228 -11.10 -18.30 -2.85
CA VAL A 228 -11.96 -18.31 -1.66
C VAL A 228 -13.09 -17.30 -1.77
N ASP A 229 -12.85 -16.10 -2.29
CA ASP A 229 -13.91 -15.13 -2.56
C ASP A 229 -14.88 -15.66 -3.62
N SER A 230 -14.40 -16.29 -4.69
CA SER A 230 -15.25 -16.87 -5.74
C SER A 230 -16.23 -17.89 -5.15
N VAL A 231 -15.73 -18.79 -4.30
CA VAL A 231 -16.56 -19.76 -3.56
C VAL A 231 -17.53 -19.04 -2.63
N THR A 232 -17.06 -18.03 -1.90
CA THR A 232 -17.89 -17.26 -0.97
C THR A 232 -19.08 -16.60 -1.66
N TYR A 233 -18.87 -15.90 -2.77
CA TYR A 233 -19.96 -15.25 -3.50
C TYR A 233 -20.91 -16.25 -4.16
N LEU A 234 -20.43 -17.41 -4.60
CA LEU A 234 -21.30 -18.50 -5.05
C LEU A 234 -22.18 -19.04 -3.92
N LEU A 235 -21.60 -19.25 -2.73
CA LEU A 235 -22.35 -19.68 -1.54
C LEU A 235 -23.40 -18.63 -1.14
N LEU A 236 -23.08 -17.34 -1.21
CA LEU A 236 -24.06 -16.27 -0.99
C LEU A 236 -25.21 -16.32 -2.00
N ALA A 237 -24.91 -16.59 -3.28
CA ALA A 237 -25.93 -16.62 -4.33
C ALA A 237 -26.93 -17.77 -4.16
N ILE A 238 -26.46 -18.93 -3.69
CA ILE A 238 -27.31 -20.12 -3.47
C ILE A 238 -27.91 -20.17 -2.06
N ALA A 239 -27.52 -19.28 -1.14
CA ALA A 239 -27.99 -19.28 0.24
C ALA A 239 -29.54 -19.23 0.30
N PRO A 240 -30.19 -20.24 0.91
CA PRO A 240 -31.65 -20.29 1.01
C PRO A 240 -32.18 -19.47 2.20
N ASN A 241 -31.35 -19.19 3.20
CA ASN A 241 -31.74 -18.47 4.43
C ASN A 241 -30.65 -17.49 4.89
N GLY A 242 -31.06 -16.56 5.77
CA GLY A 242 -30.17 -15.51 6.28
C GLY A 242 -28.96 -16.05 7.06
N LEU A 243 -29.10 -17.17 7.79
CA LEU A 243 -27.98 -17.74 8.56
C LEU A 243 -26.86 -18.25 7.63
N LEU A 244 -27.22 -18.99 6.58
CA LEU A 244 -26.25 -19.44 5.57
C LEU A 244 -25.66 -18.26 4.81
N PHE A 245 -26.44 -17.21 4.55
CA PHE A 245 -25.93 -15.97 3.97
C PHE A 245 -24.89 -15.30 4.90
N ALA A 246 -25.19 -15.20 6.20
CA ALA A 246 -24.27 -14.64 7.20
C ALA A 246 -22.99 -15.47 7.32
N ALA A 247 -23.12 -16.79 7.46
CA ALA A 247 -21.99 -17.72 7.58
C ALA A 247 -21.09 -17.68 6.34
N SER A 248 -21.68 -17.68 5.14
CA SER A 248 -20.95 -17.53 3.89
C SER A 248 -20.25 -16.16 3.82
N SER A 249 -20.90 -15.08 4.26
CA SER A 249 -20.27 -13.75 4.31
C SER A 249 -19.04 -13.73 5.23
N CYS A 250 -19.10 -14.42 6.37
CA CYS A 250 -17.97 -14.55 7.29
C CYS A 250 -16.81 -15.34 6.68
N LEU A 251 -17.09 -16.35 5.84
CA LEU A 251 -16.06 -17.10 5.09
C LEU A 251 -15.23 -16.17 4.18
N GLY A 252 -15.84 -15.11 3.65
CA GLY A 252 -15.16 -14.09 2.85
C GLY A 252 -14.03 -13.36 3.60
N ALA A 253 -13.96 -13.45 4.94
CA ALA A 253 -12.82 -12.94 5.69
C ALA A 253 -11.49 -13.60 5.25
N LEU A 254 -11.53 -14.85 4.82
CA LEU A 254 -10.36 -15.60 4.34
C LEU A 254 -9.79 -15.05 3.01
N GLY A 255 -10.60 -14.34 2.22
CA GLY A 255 -10.19 -13.68 0.98
C GLY A 255 -9.44 -12.36 1.19
N MET A 256 -9.34 -11.86 2.42
CA MET A 256 -8.75 -10.53 2.71
C MET A 256 -7.25 -10.42 2.40
N GLY A 257 -6.57 -11.55 2.17
CA GLY A 257 -5.17 -11.57 1.74
C GLY A 257 -4.94 -10.99 0.34
N PHE A 258 -5.99 -10.90 -0.49
CA PHE A 258 -5.90 -10.39 -1.87
C PHE A 258 -5.37 -8.96 -1.94
N GLY A 259 -5.88 -8.06 -1.09
CA GLY A 259 -5.52 -6.65 -1.08
C GLY A 259 -4.00 -6.41 -0.97
N PRO A 260 -3.36 -6.76 0.15
CA PRO A 260 -1.92 -6.57 0.31
C PRO A 260 -1.09 -7.37 -0.72
N ALA A 261 -1.52 -8.59 -1.07
CA ALA A 261 -0.81 -9.42 -2.04
C ALA A 261 -0.77 -8.78 -3.45
N VAL A 262 -1.90 -8.25 -3.94
CA VAL A 262 -1.95 -7.57 -5.25
C VAL A 262 -1.13 -6.31 -5.27
N GLN A 263 -1.14 -5.52 -4.19
CA GLN A 263 -0.35 -4.30 -4.09
C GLN A 263 1.15 -4.61 -4.16
N SER A 264 1.60 -5.69 -3.49
CA SER A 264 2.98 -6.16 -3.55
C SER A 264 3.38 -6.71 -4.93
N VAL A 265 2.53 -7.54 -5.56
CA VAL A 265 2.79 -8.03 -6.93
C VAL A 265 2.81 -6.89 -7.93
N ALA A 266 1.94 -5.90 -7.78
CA ALA A 266 1.91 -4.71 -8.64
C ALA A 266 3.22 -3.93 -8.54
N LEU A 267 3.72 -3.72 -7.31
CA LEU A 267 5.00 -3.06 -7.07
C LEU A 267 6.16 -3.84 -7.70
N THR A 268 6.19 -5.17 -7.54
CA THR A 268 7.23 -6.01 -8.15
C THR A 268 7.21 -5.90 -9.67
N LEU A 269 6.03 -6.03 -10.30
CA LEU A 269 5.89 -5.95 -11.75
C LEU A 269 6.23 -4.55 -12.28
N TYR A 270 5.90 -3.51 -11.53
CA TYR A 270 6.22 -2.12 -11.87
C TYR A 270 7.73 -1.83 -11.77
N ASN A 271 8.38 -2.28 -10.70
CA ASN A 271 9.83 -2.12 -10.53
C ASN A 271 10.61 -2.86 -11.61
N ARG A 272 10.15 -4.06 -11.99
CA ARG A 272 10.74 -4.83 -13.12
C ARG A 272 10.60 -4.12 -14.47
N ARG A 273 9.64 -3.21 -14.63
CA ARG A 273 9.47 -2.38 -15.83
C ARG A 273 10.36 -1.13 -15.81
N GLY A 274 11.22 -0.97 -14.80
CA GLY A 274 12.06 0.22 -14.60
C GLY A 274 11.36 1.35 -13.84
N GLY A 275 10.16 1.10 -13.28
CA GLY A 275 9.47 2.05 -12.42
C GLY A 275 10.16 2.18 -11.07
N ARG A 276 10.55 3.40 -10.67
CA ARG A 276 11.18 3.66 -9.36
C ARG A 276 10.25 4.36 -8.36
N ASP A 277 9.17 4.94 -8.86
CA ASP A 277 8.28 5.79 -8.09
C ASP A 277 7.02 5.01 -7.68
N SER A 278 7.06 4.43 -6.48
CA SER A 278 5.93 3.68 -5.91
C SER A 278 4.70 4.58 -5.68
N GLY A 279 4.91 5.87 -5.43
CA GLY A 279 3.85 6.87 -5.31
C GLY A 279 3.01 6.98 -6.58
N LYS A 280 3.63 7.01 -7.76
CA LYS A 280 2.92 7.00 -9.06
C LYS A 280 2.09 5.73 -9.25
N LEU A 281 2.62 4.57 -8.86
CA LEU A 281 1.91 3.30 -8.97
C LEU A 281 0.66 3.28 -8.07
N PHE A 282 0.80 3.62 -6.79
CA PHE A 282 -0.33 3.65 -5.85
C PHE A 282 -1.33 4.75 -6.18
N GLY A 283 -0.86 5.90 -6.70
CA GLY A 283 -1.70 6.94 -7.25
C GLY A 283 -2.52 6.47 -8.46
N ALA A 284 -1.93 5.68 -9.37
CA ALA A 284 -2.65 5.10 -10.48
C ALA A 284 -3.67 4.03 -10.03
N MET A 285 -3.32 3.18 -9.06
CA MET A 285 -4.26 2.19 -8.52
C MET A 285 -5.41 2.81 -7.74
N SER A 286 -5.21 3.95 -7.07
CA SER A 286 -6.29 4.67 -6.38
C SER A 286 -7.31 5.25 -7.38
N VAL A 287 -6.86 5.68 -8.58
CA VAL A 287 -7.76 6.06 -9.67
C VAL A 287 -8.60 4.86 -10.12
N VAL A 288 -8.00 3.68 -10.31
CA VAL A 288 -8.73 2.44 -10.64
C VAL A 288 -9.74 2.10 -9.55
N GLN A 289 -9.35 2.22 -8.29
CA GLN A 289 -10.24 1.99 -7.15
C GLN A 289 -11.42 2.96 -7.16
N ALA A 290 -11.19 4.26 -7.33
CA ALA A 290 -12.26 5.25 -7.35
C ALA A 290 -13.25 5.00 -8.51
N LEU A 291 -12.73 4.80 -9.73
CA LEU A 291 -13.56 4.51 -10.90
C LEU A 291 -14.37 3.23 -10.72
N SER A 292 -13.75 2.17 -10.21
CA SER A 292 -14.40 0.86 -10.10
C SER A 292 -15.35 0.78 -8.90
N ALA A 293 -14.94 1.27 -7.73
CA ALA A 293 -15.69 1.14 -6.48
C ALA A 293 -16.75 2.23 -6.27
N GLN A 294 -16.52 3.45 -6.76
CA GLN A 294 -17.42 4.60 -6.49
C GLN A 294 -18.32 4.95 -7.67
N ILE A 295 -17.89 4.65 -8.90
CA ILE A 295 -18.64 5.01 -10.11
C ILE A 295 -19.23 3.76 -10.76
N PHE A 296 -18.37 2.87 -11.28
CA PHE A 296 -18.80 1.73 -12.08
C PHE A 296 -19.58 0.71 -11.25
N GLY A 297 -19.06 0.33 -10.07
CA GLY A 297 -19.70 -0.64 -9.17
C GLY A 297 -21.14 -0.24 -8.83
N PRO A 298 -21.37 0.90 -8.14
CA PRO A 298 -22.71 1.33 -7.77
C PRO A 298 -23.65 1.47 -8.97
N PHE A 299 -23.16 1.98 -10.10
CA PHE A 299 -23.96 2.09 -11.32
C PHE A 299 -24.44 0.73 -11.85
N VAL A 300 -23.53 -0.23 -12.02
CA VAL A 300 -23.85 -1.55 -12.58
C VAL A 300 -24.73 -2.35 -11.60
N TYR A 301 -24.38 -2.38 -10.30
CA TYR A 301 -25.20 -3.05 -9.30
C TYR A 301 -26.56 -2.38 -9.12
N GLY A 302 -26.62 -1.05 -9.20
CA GLY A 302 -27.86 -0.28 -9.07
C GLY A 302 -28.83 -0.51 -10.21
N ILE A 303 -28.37 -0.46 -11.46
CA ILE A 303 -29.22 -0.77 -12.62
C ILE A 303 -29.69 -2.23 -12.56
N THR A 304 -28.80 -3.14 -12.18
CA THR A 304 -29.15 -4.56 -12.04
C THR A 304 -30.24 -4.72 -10.98
N TYR A 305 -30.03 -4.19 -9.78
CA TYR A 305 -31.01 -4.25 -8.69
C TYR A 305 -32.35 -3.64 -9.10
N ALA A 306 -32.34 -2.42 -9.66
CA ALA A 306 -33.56 -1.72 -10.08
C ALA A 306 -34.39 -2.52 -11.09
N LYS A 307 -33.73 -3.26 -12.00
CA LYS A 307 -34.41 -4.09 -13.00
C LYS A 307 -34.82 -5.46 -12.50
N THR A 308 -34.12 -6.03 -11.52
CA THR A 308 -34.30 -7.43 -11.13
C THR A 308 -34.94 -7.63 -9.77
N VAL A 309 -35.03 -6.61 -8.91
CA VAL A 309 -35.52 -6.75 -7.53
C VAL A 309 -36.95 -7.35 -7.46
N GLY A 310 -37.81 -7.06 -8.44
CA GLY A 310 -39.18 -7.58 -8.48
C GLY A 310 -39.32 -9.01 -9.00
N THR A 311 -38.36 -9.51 -9.77
CA THR A 311 -38.46 -10.81 -10.48
C THR A 311 -37.41 -11.81 -10.03
N PHE A 312 -36.13 -11.40 -10.02
CA PHE A 312 -35.01 -12.22 -9.59
C PHE A 312 -34.02 -11.39 -8.74
N PRO A 313 -34.33 -11.15 -7.47
CA PRO A 313 -33.56 -10.27 -6.59
C PRO A 313 -32.14 -10.79 -6.30
N LYS A 314 -31.94 -12.11 -6.39
CA LYS A 314 -30.62 -12.76 -6.28
C LYS A 314 -29.66 -12.38 -7.41
N ALA A 315 -30.13 -11.78 -8.50
CA ALA A 315 -29.31 -11.40 -9.65
C ALA A 315 -28.08 -10.55 -9.26
N ILE A 316 -28.22 -9.65 -8.28
CA ILE A 316 -27.11 -8.80 -7.82
C ILE A 316 -25.96 -9.63 -7.23
N ILE A 317 -26.29 -10.74 -6.56
CA ILE A 317 -25.31 -11.62 -5.92
C ILE A 317 -24.63 -12.48 -6.99
N PHE A 318 -25.37 -12.96 -7.99
CA PHE A 318 -24.80 -13.64 -9.16
C PHE A 318 -23.89 -12.72 -9.97
N LEU A 319 -24.25 -11.45 -10.14
CA LEU A 319 -23.39 -10.46 -10.78
C LEU A 319 -22.09 -10.24 -9.98
N ALA A 320 -22.17 -10.17 -8.65
CA ALA A 320 -20.99 -10.09 -7.79
C ALA A 320 -20.11 -11.34 -7.89
N ALA A 321 -20.70 -12.54 -7.87
CA ALA A 321 -19.98 -13.80 -8.11
C ALA A 321 -19.29 -13.80 -9.47
N GLY A 322 -19.98 -13.36 -10.53
CA GLY A 322 -19.41 -13.23 -11.87
C GLY A 322 -18.23 -12.26 -11.92
N ALA A 323 -18.32 -11.09 -11.29
CA ALA A 323 -17.22 -10.13 -11.21
C ALA A 323 -15.98 -10.70 -10.52
N VAL A 324 -16.16 -11.42 -9.40
CA VAL A 324 -15.04 -12.10 -8.70
C VAL A 324 -14.46 -13.23 -9.53
N MET A 325 -15.31 -14.02 -10.20
CA MET A 325 -14.83 -15.09 -11.09
C MET A 325 -14.02 -14.53 -12.26
N VAL A 326 -14.45 -13.43 -12.87
CA VAL A 326 -13.66 -12.73 -13.91
C VAL A 326 -12.32 -12.27 -13.34
N SER A 327 -12.31 -11.67 -12.14
CA SER A 327 -11.06 -11.30 -11.46
C SER A 327 -10.13 -12.50 -11.24
N CYS A 328 -10.67 -13.63 -10.77
CA CYS A 328 -9.92 -14.87 -10.54
C CYS A 328 -9.33 -15.41 -11.85
N VAL A 329 -10.08 -15.39 -12.95
CA VAL A 329 -9.63 -15.81 -14.28
C VAL A 329 -8.52 -14.89 -14.80
N LEU A 330 -8.70 -13.57 -14.70
CA LEU A 330 -7.67 -12.59 -15.11
C LEU A 330 -6.36 -12.79 -14.36
N LEU A 331 -6.43 -13.02 -13.04
CA LEU A 331 -5.26 -13.25 -12.20
C LEU A 331 -4.57 -14.60 -12.48
N ALA A 332 -5.32 -15.61 -12.94
CA ALA A 332 -4.75 -16.88 -13.38
C ALA A 332 -3.82 -16.72 -14.60
N PHE A 333 -4.09 -15.73 -15.47
CA PHE A 333 -3.26 -15.41 -16.63
C PHE A 333 -2.04 -14.54 -16.32
N VAL A 334 -1.98 -13.90 -15.15
CA VAL A 334 -0.79 -13.13 -14.72
C VAL A 334 0.38 -14.09 -14.55
N ARG A 335 1.49 -13.85 -15.27
CA ARG A 335 2.70 -14.66 -15.14
C ARG A 335 3.82 -13.77 -14.64
N LEU A 336 4.58 -14.29 -13.68
CA LEU A 336 5.87 -13.69 -13.32
C LEU A 336 6.90 -14.15 -14.35
N PRO A 337 7.59 -13.24 -15.06
CA PRO A 337 8.73 -13.63 -15.88
C PRO A 337 9.77 -14.35 -15.02
N PRO A 338 10.42 -15.42 -15.54
CA PRO A 338 11.53 -16.07 -14.84
C PRO A 338 12.58 -15.03 -14.47
N ASP A 339 13.20 -15.20 -13.31
CA ASP A 339 14.27 -14.33 -12.81
C ASP A 339 15.47 -14.39 -13.77
N LEU A 340 15.41 -13.61 -14.85
CA LEU A 340 16.59 -13.16 -15.55
C LEU A 340 17.28 -12.20 -14.58
N ALA A 341 18.31 -12.71 -13.93
CA ALA A 341 19.22 -12.03 -13.02
C ALA A 341 19.22 -10.52 -13.29
N LEU A 342 18.51 -9.79 -12.44
CA LEU A 342 18.77 -8.38 -12.27
C LEU A 342 20.23 -8.32 -11.82
N GLY A 343 21.09 -7.69 -12.64
CA GLY A 343 22.41 -7.31 -12.18
C GLY A 343 22.30 -6.54 -10.87
N PRO A 344 23.36 -6.54 -10.04
CA PRO A 344 23.36 -6.10 -8.63
C PRO A 344 22.88 -4.66 -8.34
N GLU A 345 22.45 -3.91 -9.35
CA GLU A 345 22.17 -2.46 -9.30
C GLU A 345 20.67 -2.10 -9.26
N ALA A 346 19.75 -3.08 -9.36
CA ALA A 346 18.31 -2.79 -9.50
C ALA A 346 17.45 -3.06 -8.25
N GLY A 347 18.08 -3.49 -7.15
CA GLY A 347 17.43 -3.83 -5.88
C GLY A 347 17.63 -2.78 -4.78
N GLY A 348 17.63 -1.50 -5.12
CA GLY A 348 17.61 -0.43 -4.10
C GLY A 348 16.24 -0.39 -3.42
N ASP A 349 16.17 -0.89 -2.19
CA ASP A 349 14.96 -0.91 -1.38
C ASP A 349 14.54 0.52 -0.94
N VAL A 350 13.22 0.65 -0.79
CA VAL A 350 12.45 1.89 -0.65
C VAL A 350 12.48 2.48 0.77
N GLU A 351 13.20 1.90 1.72
CA GLU A 351 13.19 2.34 3.12
C GLU A 351 14.29 3.35 3.48
N GLU A 352 15.31 3.53 2.63
CA GLU A 352 16.46 4.40 2.91
C GLU A 352 16.31 5.85 2.41
N GLN A 353 15.29 6.18 1.61
CA GLN A 353 15.19 7.49 0.94
C GLN A 353 14.35 8.56 1.67
N VAL A 354 13.95 8.33 2.93
CA VAL A 354 13.25 9.34 3.77
C VAL A 354 14.17 10.01 4.80
N GLN A 355 15.49 9.88 4.67
CA GLN A 355 16.42 10.76 5.38
C GLN A 355 16.79 11.97 4.52
N PRO A 356 16.60 13.21 5.00
CA PRO A 356 17.08 14.38 4.29
C PRO A 356 18.60 14.25 4.12
N GLN A 357 19.04 14.48 2.89
CA GLN A 357 20.39 14.21 2.38
C GLN A 357 21.47 15.20 2.89
N ASP A 358 21.31 15.73 4.11
CA ASP A 358 22.25 16.61 4.80
C ASP A 358 22.31 16.23 6.29
N ALA A 359 22.91 15.08 6.60
CA ALA A 359 23.34 14.76 7.96
C ALA A 359 24.72 14.14 7.89
N ALA A 360 25.74 14.99 7.95
CA ALA A 360 27.11 14.57 8.22
C ALA A 360 27.15 13.68 9.47
N HIS A 361 27.90 12.58 9.38
CA HIS A 361 28.14 11.60 10.43
C HIS A 361 28.24 12.21 11.84
N PRO A 362 27.49 11.72 12.85
CA PRO A 362 27.85 12.01 14.23
C PRO A 362 29.13 11.24 14.55
N GLY A 363 30.24 11.99 14.68
CA GLY A 363 31.51 11.47 15.14
C GLY A 363 31.37 10.79 16.50
N ARG A 364 32.04 9.64 16.61
CA ARG A 364 32.42 8.91 17.81
C ARG A 364 32.63 9.85 19.01
N GLU A 365 31.88 9.65 20.09
CA GLU A 365 32.06 10.39 21.35
C GLU A 365 33.50 10.19 21.88
N GLU A 366 34.33 11.21 21.77
CA GLU A 366 35.60 11.30 22.46
C GLU A 366 35.35 11.78 23.90
N THR A 367 35.65 10.88 24.83
CA THR A 367 35.69 11.10 26.28
C THR A 367 36.50 12.35 26.63
N LEU A 368 35.88 13.21 27.46
CA LEU A 368 36.48 14.39 28.09
C LEU A 368 37.75 14.06 28.89
N VAL A 369 38.91 14.14 28.24
CA VAL A 369 40.21 14.37 28.87
C VAL A 369 40.89 15.44 28.02
N GLY A 370 41.07 16.61 28.63
CA GLY A 370 41.25 17.87 27.91
C GLY A 370 42.51 17.98 27.07
N GLU A 371 42.51 18.95 26.17
CA GLU A 371 43.65 19.82 25.93
C GLU A 371 43.29 21.10 25.14
N ALA A 372 44.03 22.16 25.50
CA ALA A 372 44.40 23.37 24.77
C ALA A 372 43.32 24.23 24.08
N GLN A 373 42.95 25.34 24.73
CA GLN A 373 42.38 26.50 24.06
C GLN A 373 43.38 27.08 23.03
N PRO A 374 42.95 27.48 21.82
CA PRO A 374 43.82 28.21 20.91
C PRO A 374 44.06 29.64 21.43
N LEU A 375 45.34 29.93 21.68
CA LEU A 375 45.87 31.22 22.07
C LEU A 375 45.60 32.25 20.95
N ILE A 376 44.69 33.19 21.17
CA ILE A 376 44.56 34.37 20.30
C ILE A 376 45.64 35.36 20.75
N ILE A 377 46.71 35.46 19.96
CA ILE A 377 47.73 36.49 20.11
C ILE A 377 47.20 37.74 19.41
N ILE A 378 46.80 38.73 20.20
CA ILE A 378 46.61 40.11 19.74
C ILE A 378 47.95 40.80 20.03
N ASP A 379 48.71 41.11 18.98
CA ASP A 379 49.83 42.03 19.06
C ASP A 379 49.26 43.43 19.30
N ASP A 380 49.31 43.88 20.55
CA ASP A 380 49.27 45.31 20.86
C ASP A 380 50.70 45.73 21.21
N GLU A 381 51.32 46.43 20.26
CA GLU A 381 52.51 47.26 20.49
C GLU A 381 52.14 48.39 21.47
N GLU A 382 52.16 48.15 22.77
CA GLU A 382 52.62 49.09 23.79
C GLU A 382 52.48 48.51 25.20
N SER A 383 53.53 48.71 26.00
CA SER A 383 53.61 48.40 27.44
C SER A 383 53.95 46.95 27.82
N GLY A 384 55.25 46.68 27.87
CA GLY A 384 55.80 45.47 28.43
C GLY A 384 55.49 45.30 29.92
N ARG A 385 54.80 44.21 30.28
CA ARG A 385 55.00 43.46 31.54
C ARG A 385 54.33 42.10 31.47
N LYS A 386 55.14 41.04 31.49
CA LYS A 386 54.70 39.66 31.71
C LYS A 386 54.25 39.51 33.17
N ILE A 387 53.02 39.05 33.39
CA ILE A 387 52.62 38.41 34.64
C ILE A 387 51.91 37.10 34.27
N VAL A 388 52.56 35.99 34.66
CA VAL A 388 52.04 34.62 34.55
C VAL A 388 51.43 34.26 35.89
N LYS A 389 50.19 33.78 35.91
CA LYS A 389 49.62 32.96 37.00
C LYS A 389 48.49 32.06 36.46
N PRO A 390 48.27 30.90 37.12
CA PRO A 390 48.07 29.58 36.51
C PRO A 390 46.73 29.37 35.82
#